data_AF-A0A966UPA3-F1
#
_entry.id   AF-A0A966UPA3-F1
#
_cell.length_a   1.000
_cell.length_b   1.000
_cell.length_c   1.000
_cell.angle_alpha   90.00
_cell.angle_beta   90.00
_cell.angle_gamma   90.00
#
_symmetry.space_group_name_H-M   'P 1'
#
loop_
_entity.id
_entity.type
_entity.pdbx_description
1 polymer ?
#
loop_
_entity_poly.entity_id
_entity_poly.type
_entity_poly.pdbx_seq_one_letter_code
_entity_poly.pdbx_strand_id
1 'polypeptide(L)'
;MPYDHSEAIHKSRRPLRWIANWLGGIASRGLLDVSYMQDNGYTGWRYKVNLFVWNTFWPIYDRWGTVYVWNMDTDEYWDSLEFEEDHWDFIDEDTGDAFKVINYGK
;
A
#
# COMPACT_ATOMS: atom_id res chain seq x y z
N MET A 1 -4.04 8.58 23.94
CA MET A 1 -3.13 7.58 23.34
C MET A 1 -3.84 7.16 22.07
N PRO A 2 -3.32 7.43 20.86
CA PRO A 2 -4.12 7.22 19.67
C PRO A 2 -4.29 5.72 19.48
N TYR A 3 -5.53 5.30 19.37
CA TYR A 3 -5.92 3.93 19.10
C TYR A 3 -5.47 3.62 17.68
N ASP A 4 -4.56 2.67 17.53
CA ASP A 4 -4.18 2.14 16.22
C ASP A 4 -5.38 1.31 15.73
N HIS A 5 -6.26 1.95 14.94
CA HIS A 5 -7.44 1.33 14.33
C HIS A 5 -7.07 0.50 13.08
N SER A 6 -5.85 -0.05 13.07
CA SER A 6 -5.39 -0.97 12.03
C SER A 6 -5.56 -2.42 12.47
N GLU A 7 -6.30 -3.20 11.68
CA GLU A 7 -6.41 -4.65 11.86
C GLU A 7 -5.50 -5.37 10.89
N ALA A 8 -4.57 -6.16 11.43
CA ALA A 8 -3.67 -6.98 10.62
C ALA A 8 -4.35 -8.29 10.21
N ILE A 9 -4.72 -8.40 8.94
CA ILE A 9 -5.32 -9.60 8.36
C ILE A 9 -4.21 -10.47 7.78
N HIS A 10 -3.94 -11.60 8.43
CA HIS A 10 -2.92 -12.55 7.99
C HIS A 10 -3.51 -13.62 7.05
N LYS A 11 -3.07 -13.66 5.79
CA LYS A 11 -3.58 -14.62 4.80
C LYS A 11 -2.94 -16.01 4.90
N SER A 12 -1.75 -16.12 5.51
CA SER A 12 -1.04 -17.41 5.65
C SER A 12 -0.33 -17.60 6.99
N ARG A 13 0.05 -18.85 7.28
CA ARG A 13 0.86 -19.22 8.46
C ARG A 13 2.36 -18.96 8.20
N ARG A 14 3.13 -18.81 9.28
CA ARG A 14 4.61 -18.77 9.20
C ARG A 14 5.14 -20.15 8.73
N PRO A 15 6.27 -20.25 7.99
CA PRO A 15 7.17 -19.17 7.57
C PRO A 15 6.76 -18.47 6.26
N LEU A 16 5.81 -19.03 5.51
CA LEU A 16 5.39 -18.52 4.21
C LEU A 16 4.96 -17.04 4.26
N ARG A 17 4.27 -16.65 5.33
CA ARG A 17 3.90 -15.25 5.61
C ARG A 17 5.09 -14.29 5.67
N TRP A 18 6.21 -14.71 6.25
CA TRP A 18 7.40 -13.84 6.35
C TRP A 18 8.03 -13.61 4.99
N ILE A 19 8.12 -14.66 4.18
CA ILE A 19 8.62 -14.57 2.81
C ILE A 19 7.69 -13.68 1.99
N ALA A 20 6.38 -13.89 2.10
CA ALA A 20 5.39 -13.08 1.40
C ALA A 20 5.48 -11.60 1.79
N ASN A 21 5.54 -11.27 3.08
CA ASN A 21 5.71 -9.89 3.56
C ASN A 21 7.01 -9.25 3.06
N TRP A 22 8.11 -10.01 3.10
CA TRP A 22 9.40 -9.54 2.59
C TRP A 22 9.35 -9.24 1.09
N LEU A 23 8.76 -10.13 0.30
CA LEU A 23 8.53 -9.94 -1.13
C LEU A 23 7.59 -8.77 -1.42
N GLY A 24 6.57 -8.56 -0.58
CA GLY A 24 5.70 -7.39 -0.63
C GLY A 24 6.48 -6.09 -0.49
N GLY A 25 7.38 -6.01 0.49
CA GLY A 25 8.24 -4.83 0.68
C GLY A 25 9.16 -4.54 -0.52
N ILE A 26 9.67 -5.59 -1.19
CA ILE A 26 10.46 -5.43 -2.43
C ILE A 26 9.57 -4.91 -3.56
N ALA A 27 8.37 -5.47 -3.71
CA ALA A 27 7.40 -5.03 -4.71
C ALA A 27 7.06 -3.54 -4.50
N SER A 28 6.61 -3.15 -3.30
CA SER A 28 6.22 -1.77 -3.01
C SER A 28 7.35 -0.77 -3.27
N ARG A 29 8.59 -1.08 -2.89
CA ARG A 29 9.74 -0.24 -3.24
C ARG A 29 9.95 -0.12 -4.74
N GLY A 30 9.81 -1.22 -5.48
CA GLY A 30 9.89 -1.20 -6.94
C GLY A 30 8.82 -0.32 -7.57
N LEU A 31 7.60 -0.34 -7.04
CA LEU A 31 6.51 0.52 -7.51
C LEU A 31 6.74 2.00 -7.20
N LEU A 32 7.23 2.33 -6.00
CA LEU A 32 7.61 3.71 -5.65
C LEU A 32 8.75 4.23 -6.55
N ASP A 33 9.77 3.42 -6.80
CA ASP A 33 10.83 3.78 -7.74
C ASP A 33 10.25 4.03 -9.15
N VAL A 34 9.25 3.27 -9.58
CA VAL A 34 8.56 3.43 -10.86
C VAL A 34 7.80 4.75 -10.92
N SER A 35 7.06 5.13 -9.87
CA SER A 35 6.33 6.41 -9.83
C SER A 35 7.30 7.60 -9.91
N TYR A 36 8.36 7.60 -9.09
CA TYR A 36 9.39 8.65 -9.15
C TYR A 36 10.08 8.72 -10.51
N MET A 37 10.34 7.57 -11.16
CA MET A 37 10.92 7.55 -12.50
C MET A 37 9.97 8.10 -13.56
N GLN A 38 8.67 7.78 -13.45
CA GLN A 38 7.64 8.27 -14.36
C GLN A 38 7.51 9.80 -14.26
N ASP A 39 7.52 10.35 -13.05
CA ASP A 39 7.49 11.81 -12.82
C ASP A 39 8.71 12.52 -13.42
N ASN A 40 9.87 11.86 -13.39
CA ASN A 40 11.10 12.34 -14.02
C ASN A 40 11.19 12.04 -15.54
N GLY A 41 10.14 11.48 -16.15
CA GLY A 41 10.09 11.12 -17.57
C GLY A 41 11.00 9.96 -17.97
N TYR A 42 11.49 9.18 -17.00
CA TYR A 42 12.40 8.06 -17.23
C TYR A 42 11.64 6.74 -17.43
N THR A 43 11.66 6.22 -18.65
CA THR A 43 11.02 4.93 -19.04
C THR A 43 12.02 3.86 -19.50
N GLY A 44 13.28 4.00 -19.05
CA GLY A 44 14.41 3.17 -19.46
C GLY A 44 14.37 1.72 -18.93
N TRP A 45 15.50 1.02 -19.01
CA TRP A 45 15.59 -0.38 -18.60
C TRP A 45 15.30 -0.58 -17.10
N ARG A 46 15.71 0.37 -16.24
CA ARG A 46 15.49 0.29 -14.79
C ARG A 46 14.00 0.37 -14.44
N TYR A 47 13.23 1.18 -15.18
CA TYR A 47 11.78 1.26 -15.07
C TYR A 47 11.12 -0.11 -15.36
N LYS A 48 11.57 -0.78 -16.42
CA LYS A 48 11.07 -2.12 -16.78
C LYS A 48 11.43 -3.19 -15.75
N VAL A 49 12.63 -3.13 -15.16
CA VAL A 49 13.04 -4.06 -14.10
C VAL A 49 12.18 -3.88 -12.86
N ASN A 50 11.94 -2.64 -12.44
CA ASN A 50 11.11 -2.37 -11.27
C ASN A 50 9.65 -2.78 -11.48
N LEU A 51 9.10 -2.57 -12.69
CA LEU A 51 7.79 -3.13 -13.05
C LEU A 51 7.75 -4.66 -13.05
N PHE A 52 8.82 -5.32 -13.53
CA PHE A 52 8.91 -6.77 -13.49
C PHE A 52 8.94 -7.30 -12.05
N VAL A 53 9.72 -6.65 -11.18
CA VAL A 53 9.80 -6.94 -9.75
C VAL A 53 8.42 -6.80 -9.08
N TRP A 54 7.73 -5.69 -9.34
CA TRP A 54 6.35 -5.48 -8.90
C TRP A 54 5.42 -6.61 -9.36
N ASN A 55 5.34 -6.85 -10.68
CA ASN A 55 4.46 -7.86 -11.27
C ASN A 55 4.74 -9.28 -10.78
N THR A 56 5.98 -9.59 -10.39
CA THR A 56 6.37 -10.92 -9.92
C THR A 56 6.06 -11.12 -8.44
N PHE A 57 6.39 -10.13 -7.60
CA PHE A 57 6.33 -10.29 -6.15
C PHE A 57 5.02 -9.83 -5.53
N TRP A 58 4.32 -8.89 -6.16
CA TRP A 58 3.03 -8.42 -5.67
C TRP A 58 1.98 -9.54 -5.56
N PRO A 59 1.80 -10.44 -6.55
CA PRO A 59 0.82 -11.52 -6.43
C PRO A 59 1.15 -12.52 -5.30
N ILE A 60 2.42 -12.67 -4.97
CA ILE A 60 2.88 -13.55 -3.89
C ILE A 60 2.52 -12.92 -2.53
N TYR A 61 2.79 -11.63 -2.37
CA TYR A 61 2.38 -10.89 -1.20
C TYR A 61 0.86 -10.83 -1.05
N ASP A 62 0.12 -10.53 -2.12
CA ASP A 62 -1.34 -10.48 -2.07
C ASP A 62 -1.95 -11.84 -1.69
N ARG A 63 -1.35 -12.96 -2.11
CA ARG A 63 -1.87 -14.28 -1.77
C ARG A 63 -1.53 -14.74 -0.36
N TRP A 64 -0.34 -14.43 0.16
CA TRP A 64 0.19 -15.06 1.38
C TRP A 64 0.65 -14.08 2.46
N GLY A 65 0.67 -12.79 2.18
CA GLY A 65 1.15 -11.75 3.07
C GLY A 65 0.16 -11.39 4.17
N THR A 66 0.41 -10.24 4.77
CA THR A 66 -0.45 -9.59 5.77
C THR A 66 -0.93 -8.29 5.17
N VAL A 67 -2.24 -8.06 5.17
CA VAL A 67 -2.81 -6.77 4.75
C VAL A 67 -3.25 -6.06 6.02
N TYR A 68 -2.85 -4.80 6.16
CA TYR A 68 -3.36 -3.92 7.21
C TYR A 68 -4.60 -3.24 6.65
N VAL A 69 -5.73 -3.40 7.34
CA VAL A 69 -6.96 -2.70 7.02
C VAL A 69 -7.17 -1.66 8.09
N TRP A 70 -7.30 -0.40 7.68
CA TRP A 70 -7.59 0.70 8.57
C TRP A 70 -9.11 0.87 8.67
N ASN A 71 -9.65 0.89 9.88
CA ASN A 71 -11.06 1.14 10.12
C ASN A 71 -11.29 2.66 10.28
N MET A 72 -11.79 3.30 9.24
CA MET A 72 -12.03 4.76 9.19
C MET A 72 -13.32 5.19 9.90
N ASP A 73 -14.18 4.25 10.33
CA ASP A 73 -15.48 4.56 10.94
C ASP A 73 -15.38 5.13 12.39
N THR A 74 -14.19 5.15 13.00
CA THR A 74 -14.01 5.52 14.42
C THR A 74 -13.39 6.88 14.67
N ASP A 75 -13.00 7.62 13.63
CA ASP A 75 -12.23 8.86 13.77
C ASP A 75 -13.10 10.08 13.43
N GLU A 76 -13.59 10.74 14.49
CA GLU A 76 -14.32 12.03 14.48
C GLU A 76 -13.59 13.14 13.66
N TYR A 77 -12.29 12.96 13.41
CA TYR A 77 -11.45 13.82 12.59
C TYR A 77 -11.79 13.76 11.10
N TRP A 78 -12.10 12.58 10.54
CA TRP A 78 -12.41 12.43 9.10
C TRP A 78 -13.84 12.88 8.77
N ASP A 79 -14.78 12.76 9.71
CA ASP A 79 -16.14 13.30 9.57
C ASP A 79 -16.17 14.84 9.44
N SER A 80 -15.12 15.53 9.90
CA SER A 80 -14.99 16.99 9.81
C SER A 80 -14.31 17.48 8.54
N LEU A 81 -13.72 16.58 7.75
CA LEU A 81 -13.05 16.88 6.51
C LEU A 81 -14.05 16.74 5.37
N GLU A 82 -14.49 17.86 4.79
CA GLU A 82 -15.20 17.85 3.50
C GLU A 82 -14.25 17.35 2.42
N PHE A 83 -14.33 16.06 2.09
CA PHE A 83 -13.62 15.48 0.97
C PHE A 83 -14.36 15.79 -0.33
N GLU A 84 -13.71 16.54 -1.22
CA GLU A 84 -14.10 16.55 -2.64
C GLU A 84 -13.93 15.13 -3.19
N GLU A 85 -14.99 14.63 -3.82
CA GLU A 85 -15.31 13.23 -4.18
C GLU A 85 -14.26 12.50 -5.05
N ASP A 86 -13.16 13.13 -5.44
CA ASP A 86 -12.25 12.64 -6.48
C ASP A 86 -10.74 12.66 -6.14
N HIS A 87 -10.36 12.84 -4.87
CA HIS A 87 -8.94 12.80 -4.50
C HIS A 87 -8.44 11.37 -4.19
N TRP A 88 -7.90 10.72 -5.22
CA TRP A 88 -6.99 9.59 -5.06
C TRP A 88 -5.65 10.07 -4.48
N ASP A 89 -5.03 9.20 -3.68
CA ASP A 89 -3.66 9.24 -3.15
C ASP A 89 -3.43 10.08 -1.89
N PHE A 90 -3.73 9.48 -0.73
CA PHE A 90 -3.06 9.88 0.51
C PHE A 90 -1.72 9.14 0.59
N ILE A 91 -0.63 9.90 0.47
CA ILE A 91 0.74 9.43 0.72
C ILE A 91 1.11 9.94 2.11
N ASP A 92 1.36 9.01 3.03
CA ASP A 92 2.00 9.37 4.29
C ASP A 92 3.48 9.71 3.99
N GLU A 93 3.84 11.00 4.07
CA GLU A 93 5.19 11.47 3.76
C GLU A 93 6.26 10.95 4.74
N ASP A 94 5.87 10.58 5.97
CA ASP A 94 6.80 10.08 6.97
C ASP A 94 7.14 8.60 6.75
N THR A 95 6.17 7.84 6.23
CA THR A 95 6.29 6.37 6.11
C THR A 95 6.42 5.89 4.66
N GLY A 96 6.03 6.73 3.68
CA GLY A 96 6.01 6.43 2.25
C GLY A 96 4.94 5.43 1.84
N ASP A 97 3.94 5.20 2.69
CA ASP A 97 2.88 4.24 2.48
C ASP A 97 1.67 4.90 1.78
N ALA A 98 1.13 4.22 0.77
CA ALA A 98 -0.05 4.64 0.04
C ALA A 98 -1.23 3.71 0.37
N PHE A 99 -2.35 4.30 0.79
CA PHE A 99 -3.54 3.55 1.21
C PHE A 99 -4.66 3.67 0.19
N LYS A 100 -5.34 2.54 -0.09
CA LYS A 100 -6.57 2.51 -0.87
C LYS A 100 -7.76 2.49 0.08
N VAL A 101 -8.63 3.49 -0.02
CA VAL A 101 -9.91 3.52 0.70
C VAL A 101 -10.87 2.51 0.05
N ILE A 102 -11.46 1.60 0.84
CA ILE A 102 -12.29 0.48 0.32
C ILE A 102 -13.79 0.67 0.65
N ASN A 103 -14.17 1.61 1.53
CA ASN A 103 -15.58 1.94 1.76
C ASN A 103 -15.77 3.41 2.15
N TYR A 104 -16.74 4.05 1.50
CA TYR A 104 -17.40 5.28 1.93
C TYR A 104 -18.82 4.88 2.39
N GLY A 105 -19.23 5.32 3.58
CA GLY A 105 -20.63 5.47 4.05
C GLY A 105 -21.67 4.39 3.69
N LYS A 106 -22.26 3.78 4.73
CA LYS A 106 -23.61 3.18 4.63
C LYS A 106 -24.69 4.25 4.79
#